data_AF-A0AAW1SPI2-F1
#
_entry.id   AF-A0AAW1SPI2-F1
#
_cell.length_a   1.000
_cell.length_b   1.000
_cell.length_c   1.000
_cell.angle_alpha   90.00
_cell.angle_beta   90.00
_cell.angle_gamma   90.00
#
_symmetry.space_group_name_H-M   'P 1'
#
loop_
_entity.id
_entity.type
_entity.pdbx_description
1 polymer ?
#
loop_
_entity_poly.entity_id
_entity_poly.type
_entity_poly.pdbx_seq_one_letter_code
_entity_poly.pdbx_strand_id
1 'polypeptide(L)'
;MKYLGPWTAGDLSFGLRALTDAHLKKAPQDPPEGDAVHDMQLISTWVREVEVADAVYEASADAISKACSLEPDDVVSFRATSDHLQPAYCLARSVQHRQILLVVRGTKSIYDALTNLAGAYEAVEGGFAHHGMLKSAQWLLEREGHRLRSLLQQHPGYELRLIGHSLGGGTASLLCWLLHNMPPDMPDWKPHLSSISCIAFACPPVLTSDLARSCSGHTTSIISQHDMVPRTSLSSLEELRKEILATKWPDQLRDQVLGKRLGALAQSSIASAADHYEHAAATLNKLL
;
A
#
# COMPACT_ATOMS: atom_id res chain seq x y z
N MET A 1 12.29 0.77 -20.77
CA MET A 1 11.84 0.23 -19.48
C MET A 1 13.06 0.15 -18.56
N LYS A 2 13.15 0.98 -17.51
CA LYS A 2 14.16 0.79 -16.48
C LYS A 2 13.73 -0.41 -15.66
N TYR A 3 14.48 -1.51 -15.78
CA TYR A 3 14.29 -2.66 -14.90
C TYR A 3 14.72 -2.25 -13.49
N LEU A 4 13.84 -2.45 -12.50
CA LEU A 4 14.26 -2.58 -11.11
C LEU A 4 15.33 -3.68 -11.08
N GLY A 5 16.58 -3.31 -10.81
CA GLY A 5 17.68 -4.28 -10.71
C GLY A 5 17.38 -5.34 -9.65
N PRO A 6 17.98 -6.54 -9.75
CA PRO A 6 17.63 -7.64 -8.85
C PRO A 6 17.90 -7.24 -7.40
N TRP A 7 16.89 -7.42 -6.56
CA TRP A 7 17.01 -7.33 -5.12
C TRP A 7 17.52 -8.67 -4.60
N THR A 8 18.54 -8.67 -3.75
CA THR A 8 18.92 -9.88 -3.02
C THR A 8 18.14 -9.97 -1.70
N ALA A 9 17.96 -11.18 -1.18
CA ALA A 9 17.42 -11.36 0.17
C ALA A 9 18.28 -10.65 1.23
N GLY A 10 19.58 -10.49 0.96
CA GLY A 10 20.50 -9.72 1.80
C GLY A 10 20.20 -8.21 1.80
N ASP A 11 19.88 -7.62 0.65
CA ASP A 11 19.50 -6.21 0.56
C ASP A 11 18.22 -5.92 1.36
N LEU A 12 17.24 -6.82 1.26
CA LEU A 12 15.95 -6.74 1.98
C LEU A 12 16.05 -7.10 3.47
N SER A 13 17.21 -7.54 3.95
CA SER A 13 17.41 -7.90 5.36
C SER A 13 18.51 -7.05 5.99
N PHE A 14 19.77 -7.35 5.69
CA PHE A 14 20.93 -6.67 6.24
C PHE A 14 21.10 -5.27 5.66
N GLY A 15 20.79 -5.10 4.38
CA GLY A 15 20.84 -3.80 3.71
C GLY A 15 19.86 -2.80 4.30
N LEU A 16 18.58 -3.16 4.40
CA LEU A 16 17.55 -2.34 5.07
C LEU A 16 17.92 -2.04 6.52
N ARG A 17 18.49 -3.01 7.25
CA ARG A 17 18.94 -2.78 8.62
C ARG A 17 20.07 -1.75 8.69
N ALA A 18 21.10 -1.90 7.86
CA ALA A 18 22.23 -0.97 7.81
C ALA A 18 21.78 0.45 7.44
N LEU A 19 20.84 0.56 6.50
CA LEU A 19 20.25 1.85 6.12
C LEU A 19 19.46 2.46 7.27
N THR A 20 18.65 1.66 7.97
CA THR A 20 17.90 2.10 9.15
C THR A 20 18.83 2.63 10.23
N ASP A 21 19.90 1.90 10.57
CA ASP A 21 20.87 2.33 11.58
C ASP A 21 21.59 3.63 11.15
N ALA A 22 21.83 3.82 9.84
CA ALA A 22 22.38 5.06 9.30
C ALA A 22 21.40 6.24 9.38
N HIS A 23 20.11 6.01 9.15
CA HIS A 23 19.06 7.02 9.27
C HIS A 23 18.78 7.40 10.72
N LEU A 24 18.72 6.44 11.64
CA LEU A 24 18.53 6.70 13.07
C LEU A 24 19.61 7.64 13.64
N LYS A 25 20.85 7.54 13.16
CA LYS A 25 21.95 8.46 13.55
C LYS A 25 21.72 9.90 13.08
N LYS A 26 21.00 10.09 11.97
CA LYS A 26 20.70 11.42 11.42
C LYS A 26 19.48 12.07 12.09
N ALA A 27 18.68 11.31 12.82
CA ALA A 27 17.41 11.74 13.43
C ALA A 27 16.53 12.57 12.47
N PRO A 28 16.23 12.06 11.25
CA PRO A 28 15.48 12.82 10.26
C PRO A 28 14.11 13.19 10.82
N GLN A 29 13.75 14.47 10.66
CA GLN A 29 12.43 14.98 10.94
C GLN A 29 11.66 15.00 9.62
N ASP A 30 10.53 14.32 9.57
CA ASP A 30 9.63 14.32 8.42
C ASP A 30 8.23 14.69 8.92
N PRO A 31 8.02 15.96 9.34
CA PRO A 31 6.73 16.40 9.83
C PRO A 31 5.72 16.36 8.66
N PRO A 32 4.48 15.89 8.89
CA PRO A 32 3.46 15.96 7.86
C PRO A 32 3.22 17.43 7.48
N GLU A 33 3.35 17.74 6.20
CA GLU A 33 2.95 19.03 5.65
C GLU A 33 1.41 19.09 5.52
N GLY A 34 0.82 20.28 5.73
CA GLY A 34 -0.61 20.52 5.53
C GLY A 34 -1.33 21.08 6.76
N ASP A 35 -2.65 21.23 6.62
CA ASP A 35 -3.52 21.76 7.66
C ASP A 35 -4.11 20.65 8.53
N ALA A 36 -4.22 20.90 9.83
CA ALA A 36 -4.91 19.99 10.73
C ALA A 36 -6.42 19.96 10.42
N VAL A 37 -6.96 18.76 10.22
CA VAL A 37 -8.40 18.56 10.02
C VAL A 37 -9.09 18.47 11.37
N HIS A 38 -10.01 19.39 11.63
CA HIS A 38 -10.82 19.44 12.86
C HIS A 38 -12.29 19.11 12.64
N ASP A 39 -12.71 18.87 11.40
CA ASP A 39 -14.07 18.50 11.05
C ASP A 39 -14.36 17.05 11.47
N MET A 40 -15.08 16.90 12.59
CA MET A 40 -15.44 15.60 13.14
C MET A 40 -16.42 14.82 12.27
N GLN A 41 -17.24 15.48 11.44
CA GLN A 41 -18.16 14.80 10.53
C GLN A 41 -17.39 14.17 9.36
N LEU A 42 -16.42 14.92 8.82
CA LEU A 42 -15.52 14.41 7.79
C LEU A 42 -14.69 13.24 8.31
N ILE A 43 -14.11 13.36 9.52
CA ILE A 43 -13.35 12.29 10.16
C ILE A 43 -14.24 11.06 10.38
N SER A 44 -15.45 11.23 10.91
CA SER A 44 -16.40 10.12 11.09
C SER A 44 -16.76 9.46 9.77
N THR A 45 -16.83 10.22 8.68
CA THR A 45 -17.06 9.68 7.34
C THR A 45 -15.88 8.80 6.93
N TRP A 46 -14.64 9.24 7.12
CA TRP A 46 -13.45 8.44 6.80
C TRP A 46 -13.32 7.17 7.65
N VAL A 47 -13.67 7.23 8.94
CA VAL A 47 -13.70 6.05 9.82
C VAL A 47 -14.69 5.01 9.29
N ARG A 48 -15.90 5.42 8.91
CA ARG A 48 -16.88 4.52 8.30
C ARG A 48 -16.38 3.95 6.97
N GLU A 49 -15.76 4.78 6.13
CA GLU A 49 -15.30 4.35 4.80
C GLU A 49 -14.14 3.35 4.90
N VAL A 50 -13.30 3.43 5.95
CA VAL A 50 -12.26 2.41 6.19
C VAL A 50 -12.87 1.09 6.68
N GLU A 51 -13.91 1.14 7.52
CA GLU A 51 -14.66 -0.07 7.93
C GLU A 51 -15.29 -0.75 6.71
N VAL A 52 -15.87 0.02 5.78
CA VAL A 52 -16.39 -0.49 4.52
C VAL A 52 -15.27 -1.07 3.65
N ALA A 53 -14.10 -0.42 3.59
CA ALA A 53 -12.93 -0.92 2.85
C ALA A 53 -12.38 -2.23 3.43
N ASP A 54 -12.53 -2.46 4.73
CA ASP A 54 -12.14 -3.71 5.41
C ASP A 54 -13.19 -4.80 5.19
N ALA A 55 -14.47 -4.46 5.25
CA ALA A 55 -15.58 -5.39 5.08
C ALA A 55 -15.53 -6.17 3.75
N VAL A 56 -14.99 -5.59 2.67
CA VAL A 56 -14.86 -6.30 1.37
C VAL A 56 -13.93 -7.52 1.42
N TYR A 57 -13.18 -7.71 2.51
CA TYR A 57 -12.38 -8.90 2.76
C TYR A 57 -13.18 -10.08 3.33
N GLU A 58 -14.44 -9.85 3.73
CA GLU A 58 -15.35 -10.87 4.22
C GLU A 58 -15.67 -11.96 3.17
N ALA A 59 -16.16 -13.09 3.66
CA ALA A 59 -16.38 -14.28 2.82
C ALA A 59 -17.72 -14.27 2.06
N SER A 60 -18.70 -13.46 2.45
CA SER A 60 -20.06 -13.48 1.88
C SER A 60 -20.70 -12.09 1.83
N ALA A 61 -21.70 -11.94 0.95
CA ALA A 61 -22.52 -10.73 0.87
C ALA A 61 -23.24 -10.43 2.20
N ASP A 62 -23.71 -11.46 2.91
CA ASP A 62 -24.36 -11.32 4.22
C ASP A 62 -23.41 -10.82 5.32
N ALA A 63 -22.14 -11.21 5.25
CA ALA A 63 -21.13 -10.71 6.18
C ALA A 63 -20.82 -9.23 5.89
N ILE A 64 -20.73 -8.88 4.61
CA ILE A 64 -20.52 -7.49 4.17
C ILE A 64 -21.70 -6.60 4.56
N SER A 65 -22.94 -7.06 4.34
CA SER A 65 -24.12 -6.26 4.69
C SER A 65 -24.13 -5.94 6.18
N LYS A 66 -23.84 -6.92 7.04
CA LYS A 66 -23.72 -6.71 8.49
C LYS A 66 -22.58 -5.76 8.86
N ALA A 67 -21.39 -5.98 8.30
CA ALA A 67 -20.21 -5.16 8.60
C ALA A 67 -20.41 -3.69 8.17
N CYS A 68 -21.09 -3.46 7.05
CA CYS A 68 -21.37 -2.13 6.52
C CYS A 68 -22.69 -1.53 7.01
N SER A 69 -23.44 -2.21 7.90
CA SER A 69 -24.79 -1.82 8.33
C SER A 69 -25.74 -1.54 7.15
N LEU A 70 -25.71 -2.43 6.15
CA LEU A 70 -26.58 -2.42 4.97
C LEU A 70 -27.63 -3.53 5.08
N GLU A 71 -28.75 -3.34 4.39
CA GLU A 71 -29.69 -4.44 4.17
C GLU A 71 -29.09 -5.48 3.21
N PRO A 72 -29.39 -6.78 3.35
CA PRO A 72 -28.88 -7.81 2.44
C PRO A 72 -29.22 -7.53 0.96
N ASP A 73 -30.43 -7.05 0.69
CA ASP A 73 -30.91 -6.70 -0.66
C ASP A 73 -30.20 -5.46 -1.25
N ASP A 74 -29.53 -4.68 -0.40
CA ASP A 74 -28.72 -3.55 -0.84
C ASP A 74 -27.32 -3.97 -1.32
N VAL A 75 -26.89 -5.21 -1.09
CA VAL A 75 -25.66 -5.77 -1.70
C VAL A 75 -25.99 -6.25 -3.11
N VAL A 76 -25.81 -5.35 -4.08
CA VAL A 76 -26.21 -5.56 -5.47
C VAL A 76 -25.32 -6.58 -6.19
N SER A 77 -24.02 -6.55 -5.95
CA SER A 77 -23.09 -7.52 -6.53
C SER A 77 -21.90 -7.74 -5.62
N PHE A 78 -21.45 -8.98 -5.50
CA PHE A 78 -20.30 -9.32 -4.69
C PHE A 78 -19.45 -10.39 -5.37
N ARG A 79 -18.12 -10.19 -5.33
CA ARG A 79 -17.13 -11.15 -5.79
C ARG A 79 -16.06 -11.32 -4.71
N ALA A 80 -16.09 -12.48 -4.04
CA ALA A 80 -15.17 -12.81 -2.94
C ALA A 80 -13.73 -13.15 -3.40
N THR A 81 -13.56 -13.58 -4.66
CA THR A 81 -12.27 -14.05 -5.17
C THR A 81 -11.72 -13.10 -6.23
N SER A 82 -10.40 -12.99 -6.27
CA SER A 82 -9.67 -12.21 -7.26
C SER A 82 -8.91 -13.17 -8.18
N ASP A 83 -8.95 -12.91 -9.49
CA ASP A 83 -8.10 -13.57 -10.49
C ASP A 83 -7.09 -12.56 -11.06
N HIS A 84 -6.25 -13.01 -12.00
CA HIS A 84 -5.29 -12.13 -12.67
C HIS A 84 -5.98 -10.91 -13.28
N LEU A 85 -5.61 -9.71 -12.79
CA LEU A 85 -6.18 -8.41 -13.17
C LEU A 85 -7.69 -8.26 -12.90
N GLN A 86 -8.32 -9.20 -12.20
CA GLN A 86 -9.76 -9.16 -11.89
C GLN A 86 -9.93 -9.10 -10.37
N PRO A 87 -10.15 -7.91 -9.79
CA PRO A 87 -10.21 -7.76 -8.35
C PRO A 87 -11.46 -8.41 -7.75
N ALA A 88 -11.37 -8.76 -6.47
CA ALA A 88 -12.55 -8.97 -5.64
C ALA A 88 -13.16 -7.60 -5.30
N TYR A 89 -14.49 -7.52 -5.23
CA TYR A 89 -15.18 -6.26 -5.01
C TYR A 89 -16.59 -6.49 -4.45
N CYS A 90 -17.17 -5.42 -3.92
CA CYS A 90 -18.57 -5.33 -3.55
C CYS A 90 -19.18 -4.07 -4.18
N LEU A 91 -20.32 -4.23 -4.85
CA LEU A 91 -21.20 -3.16 -5.29
C LEU A 91 -22.44 -3.18 -4.39
N ALA A 92 -22.69 -2.09 -3.69
CA ALA A 92 -23.81 -1.99 -2.77
C ALA A 92 -24.49 -0.61 -2.83
N ARG A 93 -25.73 -0.55 -2.36
CA ARG A 93 -26.49 0.69 -2.18
C ARG A 93 -26.51 1.05 -0.71
N SER A 94 -26.17 2.28 -0.36
CA SER A 94 -26.38 2.82 0.99
C SER A 94 -27.54 3.80 0.97
N VAL A 95 -28.70 3.36 1.45
CA VAL A 95 -29.91 4.20 1.53
C VAL A 95 -29.70 5.33 2.54
N GLN A 96 -29.15 5.02 3.72
CA GLN A 96 -28.90 5.98 4.78
C GLN A 96 -28.06 7.17 4.33
N HIS A 97 -27.04 6.93 3.50
CA HIS A 97 -26.11 7.96 3.02
C HIS A 97 -26.42 8.45 1.61
N ARG A 98 -27.45 7.92 0.95
CA ARG A 98 -27.78 8.18 -0.47
C ARG A 98 -26.57 7.96 -1.38
N GLN A 99 -25.94 6.80 -1.25
CA GLN A 99 -24.73 6.44 -2.00
C GLN A 99 -24.89 5.11 -2.73
N ILE A 100 -24.22 4.99 -3.86
CA ILE A 100 -23.87 3.72 -4.49
C ILE A 100 -22.39 3.49 -4.19
N LEU A 101 -22.07 2.43 -3.48
CA LEU A 101 -20.72 2.08 -3.05
C LEU A 101 -20.15 1.03 -4.00
N LEU A 102 -18.99 1.29 -4.60
CA LEU A 102 -18.20 0.25 -5.24
C LEU A 102 -16.86 0.14 -4.51
N VAL A 103 -16.74 -0.94 -3.73
CA VAL A 103 -15.62 -1.22 -2.84
C VAL A 103 -14.72 -2.26 -3.49
N VAL A 104 -13.45 -1.92 -3.70
CA VAL A 104 -12.47 -2.79 -4.37
C VAL A 104 -11.49 -3.34 -3.35
N ARG A 105 -11.39 -4.66 -3.28
CA ARG A 105 -10.45 -5.33 -2.37
C ARG A 105 -9.02 -5.21 -2.88
N GLY A 106 -8.09 -4.95 -1.96
CA GLY A 106 -6.66 -5.06 -2.23
C GLY A 106 -6.13 -6.50 -2.23
N THR A 107 -4.81 -6.63 -2.30
CA THR A 107 -4.12 -7.92 -2.14
C THR A 107 -4.23 -8.41 -0.70
N LYS A 108 -4.18 -9.74 -0.51
CA LYS A 108 -4.19 -10.37 0.84
C LYS A 108 -2.81 -10.39 1.52
N SER A 109 -1.74 -10.10 0.77
CA SER A 109 -0.36 -10.14 1.23
C SER A 109 0.37 -8.85 0.85
N ILE A 110 1.08 -8.28 1.82
CA ILE A 110 1.92 -7.09 1.60
C ILE A 110 3.12 -7.39 0.73
N TYR A 111 3.63 -8.64 0.73
CA TYR A 111 4.67 -9.08 -0.20
C TYR A 111 4.14 -9.15 -1.64
N ASP A 112 2.89 -9.57 -1.81
CA ASP A 112 2.21 -9.55 -3.10
C ASP A 112 1.97 -8.11 -3.54
N ALA A 113 1.60 -7.22 -2.61
CA ALA A 113 1.50 -5.79 -2.90
C ALA A 113 2.85 -5.24 -3.40
N LEU A 114 3.95 -5.42 -2.66
CA LEU A 114 5.29 -4.95 -3.06
C LEU A 114 5.75 -5.51 -4.42
N THR A 115 5.46 -6.78 -4.70
CA THR A 115 5.79 -7.40 -5.99
C THR A 115 4.95 -6.81 -7.13
N ASN A 116 3.67 -6.55 -6.89
CA ASN A 116 2.76 -5.93 -7.88
C ASN A 116 3.06 -4.44 -8.10
N LEU A 117 3.60 -3.74 -7.09
CA LEU A 117 3.92 -2.31 -7.12
C LEU A 117 5.11 -1.97 -8.01
N ALA A 118 5.96 -2.96 -8.30
CA ALA A 118 7.00 -2.87 -9.33
C ALA A 118 6.43 -3.04 -10.76
N GLY A 119 5.10 -2.99 -10.92
CA GLY A 119 4.41 -3.21 -12.18
C GLY A 119 4.82 -2.25 -13.30
N ALA A 120 4.63 -2.70 -14.53
CA ALA A 120 4.80 -1.85 -15.70
C ALA A 120 3.85 -0.64 -15.64
N TYR A 121 4.28 0.49 -16.18
CA TYR A 121 3.40 1.62 -16.46
C TYR A 121 2.95 1.56 -17.91
N GLU A 122 1.68 1.87 -18.17
CA GLU A 122 1.08 1.98 -19.49
C GLU A 122 0.86 3.46 -19.83
N ALA A 123 1.10 3.82 -21.09
CA ALA A 123 0.84 5.18 -21.57
C ALA A 123 -0.67 5.42 -21.65
N VAL A 124 -1.10 6.57 -21.13
CA VAL A 124 -2.48 7.07 -21.22
C VAL A 124 -2.44 8.51 -21.74
N GLU A 125 -3.58 9.06 -22.12
CA GLU A 125 -3.64 10.46 -22.52
C GLU A 125 -3.14 11.36 -21.37
N GLY A 126 -2.16 12.22 -21.67
CA GLY A 126 -1.56 13.12 -20.68
C GLY A 126 -0.50 12.52 -19.75
N GLY A 127 -0.16 11.22 -19.85
CA GLY A 127 0.90 10.66 -19.00
C GLY A 127 0.96 9.13 -18.93
N PHE A 128 1.21 8.61 -17.73
CA PHE A 128 1.31 7.17 -17.49
C PHE A 128 0.47 6.74 -16.29
N ALA A 129 -0.08 5.53 -16.38
CA ALA A 129 -0.82 4.87 -15.31
C ALA A 129 -0.21 3.50 -14.99
N HIS A 130 -0.35 3.04 -13.76
CA HIS A 130 0.11 1.72 -13.37
C HIS A 130 -0.69 0.63 -14.11
N HIS A 131 -0.03 -0.17 -14.94
CA HIS A 131 -0.66 -1.11 -15.88
C HIS A 131 -1.64 -2.08 -15.19
N GLY A 132 -1.20 -2.78 -14.14
CA GLY A 132 -2.02 -3.79 -13.48
C GLY A 132 -3.33 -3.24 -12.93
N MET A 133 -3.23 -2.18 -12.12
CA MET A 133 -4.39 -1.48 -11.56
C MET A 133 -5.26 -0.82 -12.62
N LEU A 134 -4.68 -0.31 -13.71
CA LEU A 134 -5.44 0.24 -14.84
C LEU A 134 -6.28 -0.85 -15.52
N LYS A 135 -5.70 -2.01 -15.80
CA LYS A 135 -6.42 -3.15 -16.40
C LYS A 135 -7.53 -3.65 -15.48
N SER A 136 -7.29 -3.69 -14.16
CA SER A 136 -8.33 -4.02 -13.19
C SER A 136 -9.47 -3.01 -13.13
N ALA A 137 -9.16 -1.71 -13.27
CA ALA A 137 -10.17 -0.66 -13.34
C ALA A 137 -11.00 -0.76 -14.63
N GLN A 138 -10.35 -0.98 -15.77
CA GLN A 138 -11.01 -1.20 -17.07
C GLN A 138 -11.95 -2.42 -17.02
N TRP A 139 -11.48 -3.53 -16.44
CA TRP A 139 -12.30 -4.73 -16.27
C TRP A 139 -13.53 -4.49 -15.37
N LEU A 140 -13.37 -3.76 -14.27
CA LEU A 140 -14.51 -3.39 -13.40
C LEU A 140 -15.51 -2.51 -14.15
N LEU A 141 -15.03 -1.57 -14.97
CA LEU A 141 -15.88 -0.72 -15.79
C LEU A 141 -16.67 -1.53 -16.83
N GLU A 142 -16.02 -2.47 -17.50
CA GLU A 142 -16.69 -3.37 -18.46
C GLU A 142 -17.74 -4.25 -17.77
N ARG A 143 -17.41 -4.77 -16.58
CA ARG A 143 -18.27 -5.70 -15.85
C ARG A 143 -19.47 -5.03 -15.17
N GLU A 144 -19.25 -3.91 -14.48
CA GLU A 144 -20.27 -3.26 -13.65
C GLU A 144 -20.74 -1.92 -14.21
N GLY A 145 -20.13 -1.37 -15.27
CA GLY A 145 -20.46 -0.04 -15.79
C GLY A 145 -21.94 0.14 -16.16
N HIS A 146 -22.54 -0.86 -16.82
CA HIS A 146 -23.98 -0.85 -17.12
C HIS A 146 -24.84 -0.87 -15.85
N ARG A 147 -24.43 -1.63 -14.83
CA ARG A 147 -25.17 -1.75 -13.58
C ARG A 147 -25.05 -0.48 -12.72
N LEU A 148 -23.85 0.08 -12.61
CA LEU A 148 -23.59 1.38 -11.97
C LEU A 148 -24.46 2.47 -12.58
N ARG A 149 -24.48 2.54 -13.91
CA ARG A 149 -25.32 3.49 -14.64
C ARG A 149 -26.81 3.31 -14.31
N SER A 150 -27.30 2.08 -14.38
CA SER A 150 -28.70 1.76 -14.08
C SER A 150 -29.08 2.16 -12.65
N LEU A 151 -28.23 1.86 -11.66
CA LEU A 151 -28.44 2.25 -10.26
C LEU A 151 -28.51 3.76 -10.08
N LEU A 152 -27.59 4.51 -10.71
CA LEU A 152 -27.58 5.97 -10.62
C LEU A 152 -28.81 6.62 -11.29
N GLN A 153 -29.31 6.02 -12.38
CA GLN A 153 -30.56 6.45 -13.02
C GLN A 153 -31.79 6.15 -12.17
N GLN A 154 -31.82 4.99 -11.50
CA GLN A 154 -32.91 4.58 -10.61
C GLN A 154 -32.94 5.35 -9.30
N HIS A 155 -31.81 5.93 -8.89
CA HIS A 155 -31.66 6.65 -7.63
C HIS A 155 -31.15 8.09 -7.84
N PRO A 156 -31.99 9.00 -8.38
CA PRO A 156 -31.60 10.39 -8.57
C PRO A 156 -31.10 11.07 -7.29
N GLY A 157 -29.97 11.76 -7.40
CA GLY A 157 -29.32 12.44 -6.28
C GLY A 157 -28.52 11.54 -5.35
N TYR A 158 -28.31 10.26 -5.73
CA TYR A 158 -27.31 9.42 -5.08
C TYR A 158 -25.92 9.73 -5.64
N GLU A 159 -24.91 9.58 -4.78
CA GLU A 159 -23.51 9.69 -5.17
C GLU A 159 -22.88 8.32 -5.41
N LEU A 160 -22.06 8.17 -6.45
CA LEU A 160 -21.16 7.03 -6.61
C LEU A 160 -19.89 7.25 -5.79
N ARG A 161 -19.69 6.40 -4.79
CA ARG A 161 -18.53 6.40 -3.91
C ARG A 161 -17.66 5.17 -4.20
N LEU A 162 -16.47 5.40 -4.73
CA LEU A 162 -15.47 4.38 -4.99
C LEU A 162 -14.55 4.25 -3.78
N ILE A 163 -14.38 3.04 -3.24
CA ILE A 163 -13.61 2.83 -2.02
C ILE A 163 -12.61 1.72 -2.25
N GLY A 164 -11.40 1.86 -1.72
CA GLY A 164 -10.46 0.74 -1.69
C GLY A 164 -9.27 0.97 -0.78
N HIS A 165 -8.66 -0.14 -0.36
CA HIS A 165 -7.44 -0.16 0.44
C HIS A 165 -6.28 -0.76 -0.37
N SER A 166 -5.07 -0.20 -0.22
CA SER A 166 -3.84 -0.68 -0.86
C SER A 166 -4.01 -0.77 -2.39
N LEU A 167 -3.75 -1.93 -3.00
CA LEU A 167 -3.98 -2.17 -4.43
C LEU A 167 -5.43 -1.90 -4.87
N GLY A 168 -6.40 -2.15 -3.98
CA GLY A 168 -7.80 -1.84 -4.22
C GLY A 168 -8.06 -0.34 -4.29
N GLY A 169 -7.38 0.45 -3.44
CA GLY A 169 -7.42 1.91 -3.47
C GLY A 169 -6.87 2.48 -4.78
N GLY A 170 -5.78 1.89 -5.29
CA GLY A 170 -5.23 2.26 -6.59
C GLY A 170 -6.15 1.92 -7.77
N THR A 171 -6.78 0.75 -7.72
CA THR A 171 -7.77 0.34 -8.73
C THR A 171 -9.02 1.24 -8.68
N ALA A 172 -9.54 1.53 -7.49
CA ALA A 172 -10.69 2.42 -7.29
C ALA A 172 -10.37 3.85 -7.77
N SER A 173 -9.17 4.35 -7.50
CA SER A 173 -8.71 5.67 -7.94
C SER A 173 -8.62 5.77 -9.46
N LEU A 174 -8.06 4.75 -10.12
CA LEU A 174 -7.98 4.70 -11.57
C LEU A 174 -9.35 4.51 -12.22
N LEU A 175 -10.26 3.74 -11.60
CA LEU A 175 -11.63 3.66 -12.07
C LEU A 175 -12.31 5.02 -11.98
N CYS A 176 -12.16 5.74 -10.86
CA CYS A 176 -12.69 7.10 -10.71
C CYS A 176 -12.16 8.03 -11.80
N TRP A 177 -10.84 8.01 -12.03
CA TRP A 177 -10.20 8.77 -13.11
C TRP A 177 -10.76 8.40 -14.49
N LEU A 178 -10.93 7.11 -14.80
CA LEU A 178 -11.54 6.67 -16.06
C LEU A 178 -12.97 7.20 -16.21
N LEU A 179 -13.78 7.16 -15.14
CA LEU A 179 -15.16 7.66 -15.17
C LEU A 179 -15.25 9.17 -15.44
N HIS A 180 -14.29 9.95 -14.95
CA HIS A 180 -14.20 11.40 -15.17
C HIS A 180 -13.59 11.77 -16.53
N ASN A 181 -12.79 10.90 -17.13
CA ASN A 181 -12.10 11.13 -18.41
C ASN A 181 -12.71 10.35 -19.58
N MET A 182 -13.87 9.71 -19.38
CA MET A 182 -14.59 9.05 -20.48
C MET A 182 -15.05 10.07 -21.53
N PRO A 183 -15.03 9.72 -22.83
CA PRO A 183 -15.50 10.61 -23.88
C PRO A 183 -16.95 11.07 -23.64
N PRO A 184 -17.25 12.38 -23.77
CA PRO A 184 -18.59 12.94 -23.54
C PRO A 184 -19.66 12.42 -24.53
N ASP A 185 -19.21 11.80 -25.61
CA ASP A 185 -19.95 11.25 -26.73
C ASP A 185 -20.31 9.77 -26.57
N MET A 186 -19.98 9.14 -25.43
CA MET A 186 -20.73 7.99 -24.92
C MET A 186 -22.18 8.45 -24.65
N PRO A 187 -23.17 8.15 -25.51
CA PRO A 187 -24.49 8.83 -25.55
C PRO A 187 -25.33 8.64 -24.28
N ASP A 188 -24.81 7.85 -23.37
CA ASP A 188 -25.50 7.05 -22.41
C ASP A 188 -24.91 7.24 -21.00
N TRP A 189 -23.62 7.59 -20.88
CA TRP A 189 -22.98 7.87 -19.60
C TRP A 189 -23.13 9.35 -19.23
N LYS A 190 -24.22 9.69 -18.52
CA LYS A 190 -24.40 11.04 -17.94
C LYS A 190 -24.83 11.05 -16.47
N PRO A 191 -24.13 10.35 -15.55
CA PRO A 191 -24.16 10.79 -14.16
C PRO A 191 -23.56 12.20 -14.06
N HIS A 192 -24.06 13.02 -13.14
CA HIS A 192 -23.39 14.28 -12.85
C HIS A 192 -21.98 13.95 -12.32
N LEU A 193 -20.92 14.34 -13.04
CA LEU A 193 -19.55 14.01 -12.63
C LEU A 193 -19.23 14.48 -11.19
N SER A 194 -19.88 15.56 -10.73
CA SER A 194 -19.83 16.04 -9.35
C SER A 194 -20.36 15.05 -8.30
N SER A 195 -21.03 13.97 -8.72
CA SER A 195 -21.55 12.91 -7.84
C SER A 195 -20.72 11.63 -7.93
N ILE A 196 -19.47 11.69 -8.42
CA ILE A 196 -18.56 10.54 -8.45
C ILE A 196 -17.30 10.93 -7.69
N SER A 197 -17.01 10.22 -6.60
CA SER A 197 -15.80 10.42 -5.81
C SER A 197 -15.13 9.11 -5.42
N CYS A 198 -13.88 9.20 -4.95
CA CYS A 198 -13.09 8.07 -4.51
C CYS A 198 -12.42 8.34 -3.17
N ILE A 199 -12.47 7.36 -2.26
CA ILE A 199 -11.68 7.30 -1.03
C ILE A 199 -10.70 6.14 -1.15
N ALA A 200 -9.40 6.46 -1.16
CA ALA A 200 -8.34 5.49 -1.40
C ALA A 200 -7.40 5.42 -0.18
N PHE A 201 -7.51 4.35 0.60
CA PHE A 201 -6.68 4.11 1.77
C PHE A 201 -5.38 3.42 1.38
N ALA A 202 -4.25 3.86 1.94
CA ALA A 202 -2.94 3.24 1.70
C ALA A 202 -2.63 3.08 0.19
N CYS A 203 -3.15 3.99 -0.64
CA CYS A 203 -3.10 3.85 -2.09
C CYS A 203 -1.66 4.07 -2.60
N PRO A 204 -1.13 3.15 -3.43
CA PRO A 204 0.16 3.39 -4.06
C PRO A 204 0.09 4.47 -5.16
N PRO A 205 1.24 4.98 -5.63
CA PRO A 205 1.30 5.88 -6.78
C PRO A 205 0.83 5.19 -8.06
N VAL A 206 -0.34 5.58 -8.56
CA VAL A 206 -0.98 4.97 -9.75
C VAL A 206 -0.91 5.79 -11.03
N LEU A 207 -0.61 7.08 -10.94
CA LEU A 207 -0.59 8.02 -12.05
C LEU A 207 0.66 8.89 -12.00
N THR A 208 1.06 9.44 -13.15
CA THR A 208 2.03 10.54 -13.20
C THR A 208 1.52 11.78 -12.48
N SER A 209 2.44 12.62 -11.99
CA SER A 209 2.13 13.74 -11.10
C SER A 209 1.03 14.67 -11.61
N ASP A 210 1.04 15.05 -12.89
CA ASP A 210 0.01 15.94 -13.45
C ASP A 210 -1.38 15.30 -13.49
N LEU A 211 -1.44 14.02 -13.89
CA LEU A 211 -2.69 13.25 -13.87
C LEU A 211 -3.20 13.04 -12.44
N ALA A 212 -2.30 12.75 -11.49
CA ALA A 212 -2.67 12.63 -10.08
C ALA A 212 -3.25 13.95 -9.53
N ARG A 213 -2.66 15.10 -9.89
CA ARG A 213 -3.19 16.42 -9.50
C ARG A 213 -4.58 16.69 -10.10
N SER A 214 -4.85 16.24 -11.33
CA SER A 214 -6.19 16.39 -11.93
C SER A 214 -7.28 15.64 -11.15
N CYS A 215 -6.93 14.62 -10.37
CA CYS A 215 -7.88 13.87 -9.55
C CYS A 215 -8.27 14.56 -8.23
N SER A 216 -7.61 15.66 -7.86
CA SER A 216 -7.77 16.32 -6.54
C SER A 216 -9.21 16.76 -6.24
N GLY A 217 -10.03 17.01 -7.27
CA GLY A 217 -11.43 17.40 -7.11
C GLY A 217 -12.37 16.25 -6.77
N HIS A 218 -11.95 14.98 -6.91
CA HIS A 218 -12.84 13.83 -6.75
C HIS A 218 -12.20 12.63 -6.02
N THR A 219 -10.88 12.58 -5.85
CA THR A 219 -10.19 11.47 -5.17
C THR A 219 -9.49 11.96 -3.91
N THR A 220 -9.83 11.37 -2.77
CA THR A 220 -9.17 11.59 -1.49
C THR A 220 -8.31 10.38 -1.14
N SER A 221 -7.00 10.59 -0.97
CA SER A 221 -6.08 9.56 -0.47
C SER A 221 -5.89 9.70 1.03
N ILE A 222 -6.06 8.59 1.77
CA ILE A 222 -5.89 8.56 3.23
C ILE A 222 -4.71 7.66 3.56
N ILE A 223 -3.72 8.23 4.25
CA ILE A 223 -2.43 7.61 4.51
C ILE A 223 -2.19 7.58 6.01
N SER A 224 -1.85 6.40 6.54
CA SER A 224 -1.52 6.25 7.96
C SER A 224 -0.03 6.48 8.19
N GLN A 225 0.32 7.66 8.72
CA GLN A 225 1.68 8.00 9.20
C GLN A 225 2.79 7.44 8.28
N HIS A 226 3.54 6.44 8.75
CA HIS A 226 4.70 5.85 8.07
C HIS A 226 4.36 4.67 7.15
N ASP A 227 3.11 4.50 6.75
CA ASP A 227 2.71 3.49 5.76
C ASP A 227 3.53 3.63 4.48
N MET A 228 4.24 2.56 4.10
CA MET A 228 5.17 2.57 2.99
C MET A 228 4.46 2.51 1.62
N VAL A 229 3.24 1.97 1.53
CA VAL A 229 2.59 1.67 0.24
C VAL A 229 2.39 2.94 -0.61
N PRO A 230 1.95 4.09 -0.07
CA PRO A 230 1.86 5.33 -0.85
C PRO A 230 3.21 5.88 -1.32
N ARG A 231 4.32 5.36 -0.78
CA ARG A 231 5.69 5.78 -1.11
C ARG A 231 6.41 4.82 -2.04
N THR A 232 5.79 3.75 -2.52
CA THR A 232 6.44 2.73 -3.37
C THR A 232 6.22 2.99 -4.87
N SER A 233 6.68 4.14 -5.36
CA SER A 233 6.81 4.38 -6.81
C SER A 233 8.04 3.66 -7.37
N LEU A 234 8.11 3.50 -8.69
CA LEU A 234 9.33 3.00 -9.34
C LEU A 234 10.55 3.87 -8.99
N SER A 235 10.41 5.19 -8.95
CA SER A 235 11.52 6.11 -8.65
C SER A 235 12.02 5.94 -7.21
N SER A 236 11.10 5.92 -6.24
CA SER A 236 11.45 5.78 -4.83
C SER A 236 11.99 4.40 -4.48
N LEU A 237 11.52 3.34 -5.15
CA LEU A 237 12.10 2.00 -5.02
C LEU A 237 13.51 1.94 -5.63
N GLU A 238 13.75 2.61 -6.76
CA GLU A 238 15.09 2.74 -7.34
C GLU A 238 16.05 3.54 -6.43
N GLU A 239 15.57 4.60 -5.78
CA GLU A 239 16.32 5.40 -4.81
C GLU A 239 16.64 4.61 -3.55
N LEU A 240 15.64 3.95 -2.95
CA LEU A 240 15.84 3.05 -1.81
C LEU A 240 16.91 2.00 -2.12
N ARG A 241 16.88 1.41 -3.31
CA ARG A 241 17.89 0.44 -3.75
C ARG A 241 19.29 1.06 -3.77
N LYS A 242 19.43 2.26 -4.33
CA LYS A 242 20.72 2.97 -4.39
C LYS A 242 21.25 3.28 -2.98
N GLU A 243 20.38 3.72 -2.09
CA GLU A 243 20.74 4.00 -0.69
C GLU A 243 21.20 2.76 0.06
N ILE A 244 20.48 1.64 -0.08
CA ILE A 244 20.88 0.36 0.51
C ILE A 244 22.26 -0.07 0.01
N LEU A 245 22.52 0.01 -1.30
CA LEU A 245 23.81 -0.35 -1.86
C LEU A 245 24.93 0.59 -1.38
N ALA A 246 24.63 1.87 -1.18
CA ALA A 246 25.59 2.85 -0.68
C ALA A 246 26.03 2.59 0.78
N THR A 247 25.24 1.86 1.56
CA THR A 247 25.65 1.45 2.93
C THR A 247 26.85 0.51 2.94
N LYS A 248 27.12 -0.20 1.82
CA LYS A 248 28.10 -1.29 1.75
C LYS A 248 27.88 -2.34 2.85
N TRP A 249 26.62 -2.69 3.11
CA TRP A 249 26.23 -3.66 4.12
C TRP A 249 26.99 -5.01 4.07
N PRO A 250 27.43 -5.55 2.91
CA PRO A 250 28.21 -6.79 2.90
C PRO A 250 29.56 -6.67 3.60
N ASP A 251 30.22 -5.52 3.47
CA ASP A 251 31.50 -5.24 4.13
C ASP A 251 31.29 -5.05 5.63
N GLN A 252 30.25 -4.30 6.02
CA GLN A 252 29.89 -4.12 7.43
C GLN A 252 29.58 -5.46 8.12
N LEU A 253 28.83 -6.34 7.46
CA LEU A 253 28.52 -7.67 7.97
C LEU A 253 29.79 -8.51 8.12
N ARG A 254 30.69 -8.46 7.11
CA ARG A 254 31.98 -9.16 7.16
C ARG A 254 32.82 -8.68 8.34
N ASP A 255 32.95 -7.37 8.53
CA ASP A 255 33.71 -6.78 9.63
C ASP A 255 33.13 -7.13 11.00
N GLN A 256 31.80 -7.14 11.13
CA GLN A 256 31.14 -7.57 12.38
C GLN A 256 31.37 -9.05 12.68
N VAL A 257 31.30 -9.92 11.68
CA VAL A 257 31.55 -11.37 11.85
C VAL A 257 33.02 -11.61 12.19
N LEU A 258 33.95 -10.96 11.49
CA LEU A 258 35.39 -11.04 11.78
C LEU A 258 35.71 -10.50 13.18
N GLY A 259 35.16 -9.34 13.54
CA GLY A 259 35.33 -8.74 14.87
C GLY A 259 34.81 -9.62 15.99
N LYS A 260 33.62 -10.25 15.84
CA LYS A 260 33.11 -11.21 16.81
C LYS A 260 33.99 -12.46 16.94
N ARG A 261 34.52 -12.98 15.83
CA ARG A 261 35.43 -14.14 15.85
C ARG A 261 36.76 -13.80 16.54
N LEU A 262 37.34 -12.64 16.23
CA LEU A 262 38.56 -12.16 16.88
C LEU A 262 38.33 -11.91 18.39
N GLY A 263 37.19 -11.33 18.76
CA GLY A 263 36.80 -11.14 20.16
C GLY A 263 36.63 -12.47 20.92
N ALA A 264 35.99 -13.46 20.30
CA ALA A 264 35.84 -14.80 20.89
C ALA A 264 37.19 -15.52 21.03
N LEU A 265 38.07 -15.42 20.03
CA LEU A 265 39.43 -15.96 20.11
C LEU A 265 40.24 -15.28 21.22
N ALA A 266 40.20 -13.95 21.31
CA ALA A 266 40.89 -13.21 22.37
C ALA A 266 40.37 -13.59 23.78
N GLN A 267 39.05 -13.72 23.96
CA GLN A 267 38.47 -14.18 25.23
C GLN A 267 38.92 -15.61 25.58
N SER A 268 38.98 -16.52 24.61
CA SER A 268 39.46 -17.89 24.83
C SER A 268 40.95 -17.94 25.19
N SER A 269 41.78 -17.09 24.58
CA SER A 269 43.21 -16.98 24.92
C SER A 269 43.42 -16.36 26.29
N ILE A 270 42.63 -15.35 26.68
CA ILE A 270 42.68 -14.74 28.02
C ILE A 270 42.25 -15.76 29.09
N ALA A 271 41.17 -16.50 28.86
CA ALA A 271 40.72 -17.56 29.77
C ALA A 271 41.78 -18.65 29.94
N SER A 272 42.36 -19.13 28.83
CA SER A 272 43.44 -20.12 28.87
C SER A 272 44.67 -19.62 29.62
N ALA A 273 45.07 -18.36 29.43
CA ALA A 273 46.18 -17.76 30.16
C ALA A 273 45.87 -17.63 31.67
N ALA A 274 44.65 -17.23 32.03
CA ALA A 274 44.22 -17.13 33.44
C ALA A 274 44.27 -18.49 34.14
N ASP A 275 43.80 -19.56 33.50
CA ASP A 275 43.87 -20.93 34.02
C ASP A 275 45.33 -21.39 34.25
N HIS A 276 46.25 -21.03 33.36
CA HIS A 276 47.68 -21.35 33.51
C HIS A 276 48.31 -20.60 34.69
N TYR A 277 47.93 -19.34 34.91
CA TYR A 277 48.41 -18.55 36.06
C TYR A 277 47.85 -19.06 37.39
N GLU A 278 46.57 -19.43 37.45
CA GLU A 278 45.99 -20.07 38.65
C GLU A 278 46.66 -21.40 38.97
N HIS A 279 46.94 -22.23 37.95
CA HIS A 279 47.63 -23.51 38.15
C HIS A 279 49.09 -23.34 38.62
N ALA A 280 49.81 -22.36 38.06
CA ALA A 280 51.16 -22.01 38.48
C ALA A 280 51.18 -21.46 39.92
N ALA A 281 50.23 -20.58 40.29
CA ALA A 281 50.11 -20.04 41.65
C ALA A 281 49.76 -21.14 42.67
N ALA A 282 48.87 -22.07 42.32
CA ALA A 282 48.53 -23.22 43.15
C ALA A 282 49.70 -24.20 43.34
N THR A 283 50.58 -24.31 42.34
CA THR A 283 51.80 -25.13 42.41
C THR A 283 52.89 -24.47 43.26
N LEU A 284 53.07 -23.15 43.16
CA LEU A 284 53.97 -22.38 44.02
C LEU A 284 53.55 -22.41 45.50
N ASN A 285 52.25 -22.33 45.81
CA ASN A 285 51.74 -22.44 47.18
C ASN A 285 51.88 -23.84 47.80
N LYS A 286 52.16 -24.89 47.00
CA LYS A 286 52.47 -26.23 47.51
C LYS A 286 53.96 -26.45 47.76
N LEU A 287 54.82 -25.54 47.29
CA LEU A 287 56.28 -25.60 47.38
C LEU A 287 56.86 -24.64 48.43
N LEU A 288 56.02 -23.84 49.08
CA LEU A 288 56.30 -23.05 50.28
C LEU A 288 55.66 -23.74 51.50
#